data_AF-A0A5C6X9Y7-F1
#
_entry.id   AF-A0A5C6X9Y7-F1
#
_cell.length_a   1.000
_cell.length_b   1.000
_cell.length_c   1.000
_cell.angle_alpha   90.00
_cell.angle_beta   90.00
_cell.angle_gamma   90.00
#
_symmetry.space_group_name_H-M   'P 1'
#
loop_
_entity.id
_entity.type
_entity.pdbx_description
1 polymer ?
#
loop_
_entity_poly.entity_id
_entity_poly.type
_entity_poly.pdbx_seq_one_letter_code
_entity_poly.pdbx_strand_id
1 'polypeptide(L)'
;MSIWESVYVHPLHHPGAAWLSAALVLGVMLRRLPFFYAFIIGAVAVSAADAMVTGGWSQLGGEAHPAYVGLSWFFVLAGDYRVFLLLERYREPRPERWSGGGGVWVRALGWTLVASVLVGLISVSSDLFGASARRLYLTYELIALVVVALVWRVRVLGAMAPDDPVRRWLSRVAIFVMVQYALWAGADVVILAGFEGGHLLRMIPNLMYYALFLPVVLLSAPPLEDR
;
A
#
# COMPACT_ATOMS: atom_id res chain seq x y z
N MET A 1 -16.69 -7.94 39.44
CA MET A 1 -15.58 -7.12 38.92
C MET A 1 -15.99 -5.66 39.05
N SER A 2 -15.16 -4.81 39.67
CA SER A 2 -15.47 -3.37 39.78
C SER A 2 -15.24 -2.66 38.43
N ILE A 3 -15.81 -1.47 38.23
CA ILE A 3 -15.55 -0.66 37.03
C ILE A 3 -14.05 -0.33 36.87
N TRP A 4 -13.34 -0.13 37.97
CA TRP A 4 -11.91 0.15 37.96
C TRP A 4 -11.08 -1.07 37.58
N GLU A 5 -11.49 -2.24 38.06
CA GLU A 5 -10.89 -3.51 37.68
C GLU A 5 -11.13 -3.81 36.20
N SER A 6 -12.34 -3.59 35.67
CA SER A 6 -12.64 -3.78 34.25
C SER A 6 -11.84 -2.83 33.34
N VAL A 7 -11.60 -1.59 33.76
CA VAL A 7 -10.74 -0.64 33.05
C VAL A 7 -9.27 -1.07 33.12
N TYR A 8 -8.81 -1.51 34.29
CA TYR A 8 -7.42 -1.93 34.50
C TYR A 8 -7.05 -3.17 33.67
N VAL A 9 -7.95 -4.16 33.60
CA VAL A 9 -7.76 -5.38 32.79
C VAL A 9 -8.16 -5.19 31.32
N HIS A 10 -8.65 -4.01 30.93
CA HIS A 10 -9.06 -3.76 29.55
C HIS A 10 -7.85 -3.94 28.61
N PRO A 11 -7.98 -4.72 27.52
CA PRO A 11 -6.87 -5.04 26.63
C PRO A 11 -6.30 -3.82 25.89
N LEU A 12 -6.99 -2.68 25.90
CA LEU A 12 -6.49 -1.40 25.37
C LEU A 12 -5.75 -0.54 26.41
N HIS A 13 -5.82 -0.84 27.70
CA HIS A 13 -5.22 0.02 28.72
C HIS A 13 -3.69 -0.05 28.69
N HIS A 14 -3.09 -1.16 29.12
CA HIS A 14 -1.63 -1.30 29.11
C HIS A 14 -1.05 -1.51 27.70
N PRO A 15 -1.56 -2.43 26.86
CA PRO A 15 -1.03 -2.62 25.51
C PRO A 15 -1.25 -1.37 24.64
N GLY A 16 -2.44 -0.75 24.71
CA GLY A 16 -2.74 0.43 23.91
C GLY A 16 -1.87 1.63 24.29
N ALA A 17 -1.63 1.88 25.59
CA ALA A 17 -0.72 2.93 26.03
C ALA A 17 0.73 2.68 25.58
N ALA A 18 1.20 1.43 25.66
CA ALA A 18 2.54 1.05 25.19
C ALA A 18 2.69 1.27 23.68
N TRP A 19 1.71 0.82 22.88
CA TRP A 19 1.68 1.03 21.43
C TRP A 19 1.61 2.51 21.05
N LEU A 20 0.81 3.31 21.77
CA LEU A 20 0.74 4.75 21.55
C LEU A 20 2.10 5.43 21.82
N SER A 21 2.76 5.09 22.93
CA SER A 21 4.10 5.60 23.25
C SER A 21 5.11 5.22 22.17
N ALA A 22 5.14 3.95 21.75
CA ALA A 22 6.01 3.46 20.68
C ALA A 22 5.75 4.21 19.36
N ALA A 23 4.49 4.42 18.98
CA ALA A 23 4.11 5.15 17.77
C ALA A 23 4.53 6.63 17.84
N LEU A 24 4.39 7.29 18.99
CA LEU A 24 4.81 8.67 19.18
C LEU A 24 6.33 8.82 19.08
N VAL A 25 7.08 7.95 19.78
CA VAL A 25 8.55 7.96 19.75
C VAL A 25 9.04 7.65 18.34
N LEU A 26 8.51 6.61 17.69
CA LEU A 26 8.85 6.27 16.32
C LEU A 26 8.53 7.44 15.37
N GLY A 27 7.37 8.09 15.51
CA GLY A 27 7.00 9.25 14.71
C GLY A 27 7.97 10.43 14.87
N VAL A 28 8.45 10.69 16.09
CA VAL A 28 9.48 11.71 16.34
C VAL A 28 10.82 11.31 15.72
N MET A 29 11.22 10.04 15.84
CA MET A 29 12.46 9.53 15.25
C MET A 29 12.44 9.60 13.72
N LEU A 30 11.34 9.17 13.09
CA LEU A 30 11.17 9.20 11.64
C LEU A 30 11.26 10.62 11.08
N ARG A 31 10.73 11.61 11.80
CA ARG A 31 10.83 13.03 11.41
C ARG A 31 12.26 13.59 11.42
N ARG A 32 13.20 12.92 12.10
CA ARG A 32 14.62 13.31 12.13
C ARG A 32 15.43 12.67 11.01
N LEU A 33 14.88 11.68 10.32
CA LEU A 33 15.55 11.03 9.20
C LEU A 33 15.22 11.76 7.88
N PRO A 34 16.08 11.62 6.86
CA PRO A 34 15.71 11.94 5.50
C PRO A 34 14.42 11.21 5.10
N PHE A 35 13.59 11.87 4.29
CA PHE A 35 12.28 11.35 3.91
C PHE A 35 12.36 9.90 3.40
N PHE A 36 13.37 9.57 2.59
CA PHE A 36 13.52 8.24 2.02
C PHE A 36 13.57 7.14 3.08
N TYR A 37 14.47 7.27 4.05
CA TYR A 37 14.67 6.24 5.07
C TYR A 37 13.45 6.12 5.99
N ALA A 38 12.86 7.24 6.36
CA ALA A 38 11.65 7.18 7.18
C ALA A 38 10.42 6.70 6.40
N PHE A 39 10.35 6.93 5.08
CA PHE A 39 9.39 6.27 4.20
C PHE A 39 9.60 4.76 4.20
N ILE A 40 10.84 4.27 4.01
CA ILE A 40 11.14 2.83 3.99
C ILE A 40 10.73 2.18 5.32
N ILE A 41 11.14 2.76 6.46
CA ILE A 41 10.80 2.23 7.79
C ILE A 41 9.29 2.23 8.01
N GLY A 42 8.61 3.33 7.67
CA GLY A 42 7.15 3.42 7.77
C GLY A 42 6.45 2.38 6.89
N ALA A 43 6.90 2.21 5.66
CA ALA A 43 6.32 1.23 4.74
C ALA A 43 6.59 -0.23 5.16
N VAL A 44 7.74 -0.51 5.79
CA VAL A 44 8.01 -1.82 6.42
C VAL A 44 7.01 -2.06 7.55
N ALA A 45 6.84 -1.09 8.45
CA ALA A 45 5.89 -1.20 9.56
C ALA A 45 4.46 -1.43 9.06
N VAL A 46 4.02 -0.71 8.01
CA VAL A 46 2.71 -0.92 7.38
C VAL A 46 2.58 -2.32 6.77
N SER A 47 3.60 -2.80 6.05
CA SER A 47 3.57 -4.15 5.43
C SER A 47 3.54 -5.27 6.48
N ALA A 48 4.27 -5.09 7.57
CA ALA A 48 4.27 -6.03 8.68
C ALA A 48 2.92 -6.03 9.41
N ALA A 49 2.35 -4.84 9.67
CA ALA A 49 1.04 -4.70 10.28
C ALA A 49 -0.06 -5.32 9.38
N ASP A 50 0.02 -5.12 8.07
CA ASP A 50 -0.86 -5.75 7.10
C ASP A 50 -0.77 -7.28 7.20
N ALA A 51 0.42 -7.86 7.03
CA ALA A 51 0.62 -9.30 7.11
C ALA A 51 0.16 -9.90 8.46
N MET A 52 0.31 -9.15 9.56
CA MET A 52 -0.18 -9.55 10.87
C MET A 52 -1.71 -9.51 10.97
N VAL A 53 -2.37 -8.49 10.42
CA VAL A 53 -3.82 -8.28 10.57
C VAL A 53 -4.63 -9.07 9.54
N THR A 54 -4.19 -9.10 8.30
CA THR A 54 -4.89 -9.73 7.16
C THR A 54 -4.40 -11.16 6.90
N GLY A 55 -3.21 -11.52 7.40
CA GLY A 55 -2.67 -12.88 7.30
C GLY A 55 -3.14 -13.82 8.40
N GLY A 56 -2.70 -15.08 8.31
CA GLY A 56 -3.05 -16.15 9.27
C GLY A 56 -2.49 -15.95 10.69
N TRP A 57 -1.66 -14.92 10.92
CA TRP A 57 -1.15 -14.55 12.24
C TRP A 57 -2.05 -13.53 12.96
N SER A 58 -3.23 -13.24 12.41
CA SER A 58 -4.19 -12.29 12.98
C SER A 58 -4.73 -12.74 14.32
N GLN A 59 -4.27 -12.07 15.39
CA GLN A 59 -4.83 -12.21 16.74
C GLN A 59 -6.23 -11.60 16.85
N LEU A 60 -6.72 -10.91 15.81
CA LEU A 60 -8.05 -10.32 15.77
C LEU A 60 -9.13 -11.36 15.40
N GLY A 61 -8.78 -12.59 15.04
CA GLY A 61 -9.75 -13.62 14.62
C GLY A 61 -10.00 -13.67 13.12
N GLY A 62 -9.14 -13.04 12.30
CA GLY A 62 -9.17 -13.12 10.84
C GLY A 62 -10.49 -12.63 10.23
N GLU A 63 -10.97 -13.33 9.19
CA GLU A 63 -12.18 -12.98 8.45
C GLU A 63 -13.45 -12.91 9.32
N ALA A 64 -13.48 -13.59 10.47
CA ALA A 64 -14.61 -13.57 11.38
C ALA A 64 -14.75 -12.25 12.18
N HIS A 65 -13.70 -11.42 12.21
CA HIS A 65 -13.72 -10.17 12.97
C HIS A 65 -14.49 -9.07 12.22
N PRO A 66 -15.41 -8.32 12.87
CA PRO A 66 -16.22 -7.29 12.19
C PRO A 66 -15.41 -6.20 11.49
N ALA A 67 -14.22 -5.88 12.00
CA ALA A 67 -13.34 -4.88 11.40
C ALA A 67 -12.46 -5.42 10.26
N TYR A 68 -12.45 -6.73 9.99
CA TYR A 68 -11.50 -7.36 9.05
C TYR A 68 -11.59 -6.76 7.65
N VAL A 69 -12.82 -6.58 7.12
CA VAL A 69 -13.04 -6.02 5.79
C VAL A 69 -12.49 -4.59 5.71
N GLY A 70 -12.78 -3.76 6.72
CA GLY A 70 -12.30 -2.38 6.77
C GLY A 70 -10.77 -2.29 6.89
N LEU A 71 -10.16 -3.15 7.72
CA LEU A 71 -8.70 -3.21 7.88
C LEU A 71 -8.01 -3.72 6.60
N SER A 72 -8.56 -4.75 5.95
CA SER A 72 -8.05 -5.27 4.69
C SER A 72 -8.06 -4.18 3.61
N TRP A 73 -9.16 -3.43 3.49
CA TRP A 73 -9.25 -2.31 2.57
C TRP A 73 -8.28 -1.18 2.92
N PHE A 74 -8.13 -0.86 4.21
CA PHE A 74 -7.15 0.12 4.66
C PHE A 74 -5.74 -0.24 4.22
N PHE A 75 -5.34 -1.51 4.35
CA PHE A 75 -4.01 -1.94 3.95
C PHE A 75 -3.79 -1.96 2.45
N VAL A 76 -4.80 -2.30 1.66
CA VAL A 76 -4.77 -2.13 0.21
C VAL A 76 -4.52 -0.65 -0.14
N LEU A 77 -5.30 0.26 0.44
CA LEU A 77 -5.12 1.71 0.22
C LEU A 77 -3.74 2.20 0.69
N ALA A 78 -3.27 1.75 1.84
CA ALA A 78 -1.96 2.12 2.35
C ALA A 78 -0.82 1.58 1.48
N GLY A 79 -0.99 0.37 0.94
CA GLY A 79 -0.08 -0.30 0.00
C GLY A 79 0.04 0.44 -1.34
N ASP A 80 -1.04 1.03 -1.82
CA ASP A 80 -1.08 1.82 -3.05
C ASP A 80 -0.56 3.24 -2.79
N TYR A 81 -0.93 3.81 -1.64
CA TYR A 81 -0.52 5.14 -1.21
C TYR A 81 1.00 5.29 -1.16
N ARG A 82 1.71 4.29 -0.63
CA ARG A 82 3.18 4.30 -0.60
C ARG A 82 3.80 4.36 -2.00
N VAL A 83 3.19 3.75 -3.00
CA VAL A 83 3.66 3.81 -4.40
C VAL A 83 3.45 5.21 -4.95
N PHE A 84 2.21 5.72 -4.88
CA PHE A 84 1.91 7.06 -5.42
C PHE A 84 2.66 8.16 -4.68
N LEU A 85 2.93 8.00 -3.39
CA LEU A 85 3.74 8.94 -2.61
C LEU A 85 5.17 9.00 -3.13
N LEU A 86 5.80 7.85 -3.45
CA LEU A 86 7.13 7.84 -4.08
C LEU A 86 7.12 8.54 -5.44
N LEU A 87 6.16 8.19 -6.30
CA LEU A 87 6.04 8.76 -7.64
C LEU A 87 5.83 10.28 -7.60
N GLU A 88 5.00 10.78 -6.69
CA GLU A 88 4.71 12.21 -6.56
C GLU A 88 5.79 12.98 -5.79
N ARG A 89 6.49 12.36 -4.84
CA ARG A 89 7.55 13.03 -4.05
C ARG A 89 8.81 13.25 -4.84
N TYR A 90 9.22 12.26 -5.63
CA TYR A 90 10.52 12.25 -6.30
C TYR A 90 10.46 12.69 -7.77
N ARG A 91 9.29 13.08 -8.29
CA ARG A 91 9.20 13.65 -9.66
C ARG A 91 9.77 15.07 -9.77
N GLU A 92 9.77 15.83 -8.68
CA GLU A 92 10.31 17.20 -8.62
C GLU A 92 11.54 17.23 -7.71
N PRO A 93 12.62 17.95 -8.09
CA PRO A 93 13.73 18.23 -7.18
C PRO A 93 13.19 19.06 -6.02
N ARG A 94 13.26 18.53 -4.81
CA ARG A 94 12.77 19.17 -3.60
C ARG A 94 13.61 18.68 -2.43
N PRO A 95 14.12 19.58 -1.58
CA PRO A 95 14.96 19.21 -0.46
C PRO A 95 14.33 18.07 0.36
N GLU A 96 15.17 17.14 0.84
CA GLU A 96 14.83 15.95 1.63
C GLU A 96 14.18 16.22 3.00
N ARG A 97 13.56 17.40 3.20
CA ARG A 97 12.78 17.67 4.39
C ARG A 97 11.45 16.92 4.36
N TRP A 98 11.07 16.39 5.52
CA TRP A 98 9.76 15.76 5.76
C TRP A 98 8.57 16.67 5.37
N SER A 99 8.75 17.98 5.47
CA SER A 99 7.73 19.03 5.29
C SER A 99 7.45 19.42 3.84
N GLY A 100 7.81 18.59 2.85
CA GLY A 100 7.74 18.88 1.41
C GLY A 100 6.32 19.11 0.85
N GLY A 101 5.64 20.16 1.31
CA GLY A 101 4.30 20.63 0.90
C GLY A 101 3.20 19.57 1.04
N GLY A 102 2.17 19.85 1.85
CA GLY A 102 1.02 18.95 2.01
C GLY A 102 0.38 18.48 0.69
N GLY A 103 0.55 19.24 -0.39
CA GLY A 103 0.07 18.87 -1.73
C GLY A 103 0.64 17.57 -2.31
N VAL A 104 1.85 17.11 -1.92
CA VAL A 104 2.36 15.80 -2.39
C VAL A 104 1.54 14.66 -1.78
N TRP A 105 1.32 14.72 -0.47
CA TRP A 105 0.54 13.75 0.28
C TRP A 105 -0.91 13.69 -0.22
N VAL A 106 -1.52 14.86 -0.44
CA VAL A 106 -2.89 14.96 -0.97
C VAL A 106 -3.00 14.40 -2.38
N ARG A 107 -2.05 14.67 -3.28
CA ARG A 107 -2.08 14.10 -4.64
C ARG A 107 -1.89 12.58 -4.64
N ALA A 108 -0.96 12.07 -3.83
CA ALA A 108 -0.76 10.63 -3.68
C ALA A 108 -2.04 9.96 -3.17
N LEU A 109 -2.71 10.56 -2.18
CA LEU A 109 -3.99 10.08 -1.67
C LEU A 109 -5.07 10.15 -2.75
N GLY A 110 -5.12 11.24 -3.52
CA GLY A 110 -6.03 11.39 -4.65
C GLY A 110 -5.92 10.22 -5.63
N TRP A 111 -4.69 9.90 -6.09
CA TRP A 111 -4.45 8.76 -6.98
C TRP A 111 -4.81 7.41 -6.36
N THR A 112 -4.49 7.22 -5.08
CA THR A 112 -4.82 6.01 -4.32
C THR A 112 -6.32 5.75 -4.31
N LEU A 113 -7.12 6.79 -4.10
CA LEU A 113 -8.57 6.67 -3.99
C LEU A 113 -9.26 6.46 -5.35
N VAL A 114 -8.62 6.77 -6.48
CA VAL A 114 -9.24 6.62 -7.82
C VAL A 114 -9.73 5.19 -8.03
N ALA A 115 -8.89 4.19 -7.76
CA ALA A 115 -9.25 2.80 -8.00
C ALA A 115 -10.44 2.36 -7.13
N SER A 116 -10.41 2.66 -5.83
CA SER A 116 -11.50 2.31 -4.91
C SER A 116 -12.80 3.05 -5.20
N VAL A 117 -12.73 4.32 -5.59
CA VAL A 117 -13.93 5.09 -5.98
C VAL A 117 -14.55 4.49 -7.25
N LEU A 118 -13.74 4.17 -8.26
CA LEU A 118 -14.24 3.55 -9.49
C LEU A 118 -14.86 2.18 -9.21
N VAL A 119 -14.22 1.33 -8.40
CA VAL A 119 -14.79 0.05 -7.98
C VAL A 119 -16.10 0.25 -7.21
N GLY A 120 -16.16 1.22 -6.28
CA GLY A 120 -17.37 1.54 -5.53
C GLY A 120 -18.52 1.97 -6.45
N LEU A 121 -18.25 2.85 -7.42
CA LEU A 121 -19.25 3.28 -8.42
C LEU A 121 -19.74 2.12 -9.28
N ILE A 122 -18.84 1.27 -9.77
CA ILE A 122 -19.18 0.06 -10.54
C ILE A 122 -20.02 -0.92 -9.71
N SER A 123 -19.67 -1.10 -8.44
CA SER A 123 -20.36 -2.02 -7.53
C SER A 123 -21.79 -1.58 -7.20
N VAL A 124 -22.04 -0.27 -7.11
CA VAL A 124 -23.39 0.27 -6.88
C VAL A 124 -24.25 0.22 -8.15
N SER A 125 -23.62 0.24 -9.34
CA SER A 125 -24.33 0.36 -10.62
C SER A 125 -24.56 -0.96 -11.35
N SER A 126 -24.01 -2.09 -10.87
CA SER A 126 -24.16 -3.37 -11.57
C SER A 126 -24.22 -4.58 -10.63
N ASP A 127 -25.24 -5.42 -10.85
CA ASP A 127 -25.46 -6.67 -10.11
C ASP A 127 -24.38 -7.73 -10.39
N LEU A 128 -23.55 -7.52 -11.42
CA LEU A 128 -22.46 -8.41 -11.83
C LEU A 128 -21.40 -8.63 -10.74
N PHE A 129 -21.23 -7.66 -9.82
CA PHE A 129 -20.21 -7.69 -8.76
C PHE A 129 -20.73 -8.05 -7.38
N GLY A 130 -22.06 -8.10 -7.18
CA GLY A 130 -22.66 -8.47 -5.91
C GLY A 130 -22.42 -9.94 -5.48
N ALA A 131 -21.95 -10.79 -6.41
CA ALA A 131 -21.94 -12.23 -6.23
C ALA A 131 -20.61 -12.84 -5.72
N SER A 132 -19.48 -12.10 -5.70
CA SER A 132 -18.23 -12.67 -5.15
C SER A 132 -17.16 -11.62 -4.82
N ALA A 133 -16.55 -11.73 -3.62
CA ALA A 133 -15.41 -10.91 -3.23
C ALA A 133 -14.24 -11.00 -4.22
N ARG A 134 -14.05 -12.18 -4.86
CA ARG A 134 -13.01 -12.40 -5.87
C ARG A 134 -13.17 -11.50 -7.10
N ARG A 135 -14.39 -11.29 -7.60
CA ARG A 135 -14.64 -10.37 -8.72
C ARG A 135 -14.39 -8.92 -8.33
N LEU A 136 -14.68 -8.54 -7.08
CA LEU A 136 -14.35 -7.20 -6.57
C LEU A 136 -12.83 -6.96 -6.56
N TYR A 137 -12.05 -7.93 -6.05
CA TYR A 137 -10.59 -7.85 -6.08
C TYR A 137 -10.04 -7.80 -7.51
N LEU A 138 -10.49 -8.69 -8.40
CA LEU A 138 -10.08 -8.65 -9.81
C LEU A 138 -10.35 -7.29 -10.46
N THR A 139 -11.53 -6.72 -10.22
CA THR A 139 -11.91 -5.41 -10.78
C THR A 139 -11.01 -4.32 -10.24
N TYR A 140 -10.74 -4.34 -8.93
CA TYR A 140 -9.81 -3.41 -8.31
C TYR A 140 -8.41 -3.54 -8.89
N GLU A 141 -7.87 -4.74 -9.00
CA GLU A 141 -6.52 -5.01 -9.50
C GLU A 141 -6.33 -4.52 -10.94
N LEU A 142 -7.33 -4.74 -11.81
CA LEU A 142 -7.31 -4.24 -13.18
C LEU A 142 -7.37 -2.71 -13.25
N ILE A 143 -8.22 -2.08 -12.43
CA ILE A 143 -8.32 -0.62 -12.40
C ILE A 143 -7.03 -0.02 -11.81
N ALA A 144 -6.52 -0.57 -10.71
CA ALA A 144 -5.28 -0.13 -10.08
C ALA A 144 -4.09 -0.25 -11.05
N LEU A 145 -3.99 -1.35 -11.81
CA LEU A 145 -3.02 -1.49 -12.89
C LEU A 145 -3.07 -0.33 -13.89
N VAL A 146 -4.28 0.01 -14.38
CA VAL A 146 -4.48 1.11 -15.33
C VAL A 146 -4.13 2.46 -14.69
N VAL A 147 -4.52 2.69 -13.44
CA VAL A 147 -4.21 3.94 -12.72
C VAL A 147 -2.71 4.10 -12.55
N VAL A 148 -2.00 3.05 -12.12
CA VAL A 148 -0.53 3.09 -11.99
C VAL A 148 0.12 3.33 -13.34
N ALA A 149 -0.33 2.66 -14.40
CA ALA A 149 0.20 2.88 -15.75
C ALA A 149 -0.02 4.32 -16.24
N LEU A 150 -1.20 4.90 -15.99
CA LEU A 150 -1.53 6.27 -16.32
C LEU A 150 -0.66 7.26 -15.55
N VAL A 151 -0.55 7.10 -14.22
CA VAL A 151 0.27 7.96 -13.37
C VAL A 151 1.74 7.85 -13.79
N TRP A 152 2.26 6.65 -14.03
CA TRP A 152 3.61 6.46 -14.55
C TRP A 152 3.82 7.18 -15.88
N ARG A 153 2.91 7.00 -16.85
CA ARG A 153 3.01 7.60 -18.18
C ARG A 153 2.99 9.12 -18.15
N VAL A 154 2.10 9.71 -17.35
CA VAL A 154 1.87 11.17 -17.31
C VAL A 154 2.83 11.86 -16.35
N ARG A 155 3.08 11.27 -15.18
CA ARG A 155 3.78 11.94 -14.06
C ARG A 155 5.25 11.59 -13.98
N VAL A 156 5.67 10.45 -14.51
CA VAL A 156 7.09 10.05 -14.55
C VAL A 156 7.63 10.25 -15.96
N LEU A 157 7.08 9.56 -16.96
CA LEU A 157 7.62 9.63 -18.32
C LEU A 157 7.35 10.99 -19.00
N GLY A 158 6.19 11.60 -18.73
CA GLY A 158 5.79 12.88 -19.33
C GLY A 158 6.37 14.12 -18.66
N ALA A 159 6.81 14.01 -17.39
CA ALA A 159 7.22 15.18 -16.60
C ALA A 159 8.71 15.21 -16.24
N MET A 160 9.46 14.12 -16.48
CA MET A 160 10.87 14.01 -16.09
C MET A 160 11.77 13.80 -17.32
N ALA A 161 12.98 14.35 -17.26
CA ALA A 161 13.97 14.23 -18.33
C ALA A 161 14.39 12.75 -18.54
N PRO A 162 14.61 12.27 -19.78
CA PRO A 162 14.92 10.86 -20.06
C PRO A 162 16.20 10.33 -19.42
N ASP A 163 17.19 11.19 -19.26
CA ASP A 163 18.52 10.93 -18.70
C ASP A 163 18.53 10.93 -17.15
N ASP A 164 17.47 11.46 -16.54
CA ASP A 164 17.32 11.53 -15.10
C ASP A 164 17.38 10.13 -14.43
N PRO A 165 18.36 9.86 -13.55
CA PRO A 165 18.46 8.57 -12.87
C PRO A 165 17.23 8.25 -12.00
N VAL A 166 16.57 9.26 -11.43
CA VAL A 166 15.37 9.06 -10.62
C VAL A 166 14.18 8.67 -11.50
N ARG A 167 14.07 9.21 -12.72
CA ARG A 167 13.03 8.77 -13.67
C ARG A 167 13.15 7.26 -13.93
N ARG A 168 14.37 6.76 -14.14
CA ARG A 168 14.63 5.33 -14.36
C ARG A 168 14.26 4.51 -13.13
N TRP A 169 14.62 4.97 -11.95
CA TRP A 169 14.24 4.31 -10.69
C TRP A 169 12.72 4.28 -10.46
N LEU A 170 12.03 5.43 -10.55
CA LEU A 170 10.57 5.48 -10.42
C LEU A 170 9.85 4.64 -11.48
N SER A 171 10.41 4.54 -12.69
CA SER A 171 9.89 3.65 -13.72
C SER A 171 10.04 2.17 -13.33
N ARG A 172 11.17 1.77 -12.73
CA ARG A 172 11.34 0.40 -12.21
C ARG A 172 10.33 0.10 -11.10
N VAL A 173 10.11 1.05 -10.19
CA VAL A 173 9.10 0.91 -9.12
C VAL A 173 7.70 0.78 -9.71
N ALA A 174 7.32 1.64 -10.66
CA ALA A 174 6.02 1.56 -11.31
C ALA A 174 5.84 0.24 -12.08
N ILE A 175 6.85 -0.19 -12.85
CA ILE A 175 6.81 -1.46 -13.59
C ILE A 175 6.68 -2.64 -12.64
N PHE A 176 7.44 -2.66 -11.54
CA PHE A 176 7.33 -3.70 -10.52
C PHE A 176 5.90 -3.83 -9.99
N VAL A 177 5.26 -2.70 -9.67
CA VAL A 177 3.88 -2.66 -9.17
C VAL A 177 2.87 -3.05 -10.24
N MET A 178 3.05 -2.61 -11.49
CA MET A 178 2.20 -3.03 -12.61
C MET A 178 2.28 -4.55 -12.85
N VAL A 179 3.48 -5.14 -12.79
CA VAL A 179 3.67 -6.60 -12.89
C VAL A 179 2.95 -7.30 -11.74
N GLN A 180 3.05 -6.76 -10.52
CA GLN A 180 2.34 -7.30 -9.37
C GLN A 180 0.81 -7.32 -9.58
N TYR A 181 0.18 -6.21 -9.99
CA TYR A 181 -1.26 -6.21 -10.26
C TYR A 181 -1.65 -7.12 -11.42
N ALA A 182 -0.84 -7.18 -12.48
CA ALA A 182 -1.10 -8.09 -13.59
C ALA A 182 -1.08 -9.55 -13.14
N LEU A 183 -0.14 -9.92 -12.25
CA LEU A 183 -0.06 -11.26 -11.67
C LEU A 183 -1.23 -11.55 -10.72
N TRP A 184 -1.64 -10.60 -9.89
CA TRP A 184 -2.82 -10.74 -9.05
C TRP A 184 -4.10 -10.95 -9.88
N ALA A 185 -4.33 -10.09 -10.87
CA ALA A 185 -5.48 -10.19 -11.75
C ALA A 185 -5.46 -11.50 -12.56
N GLY A 186 -4.29 -11.89 -13.07
CA GLY A 186 -4.10 -13.16 -13.77
C GLY A 186 -4.42 -14.36 -12.88
N ALA A 187 -3.96 -14.36 -11.62
CA ALA A 187 -4.29 -15.39 -10.65
C ALA A 187 -5.80 -15.46 -10.38
N ASP A 188 -6.47 -14.32 -10.24
CA ASP A 188 -7.91 -14.27 -9.99
C ASP A 188 -8.73 -14.76 -11.18
N VAL A 189 -8.30 -14.50 -12.41
CA VAL A 189 -8.92 -15.09 -13.62
C VAL A 189 -8.82 -16.62 -13.59
N VAL A 190 -7.65 -17.17 -13.24
CA VAL A 190 -7.43 -18.63 -13.15
C VAL A 190 -8.31 -19.24 -12.05
N ILE A 191 -8.40 -18.60 -10.88
CA ILE A 191 -9.27 -19.03 -9.78
C ILE A 191 -10.74 -19.01 -10.20
N LEU A 192 -11.20 -17.92 -10.84
CA LEU A 192 -12.59 -17.77 -11.29
C LEU A 192 -12.95 -18.75 -12.42
N ALA A 193 -11.95 -19.23 -13.18
CA ALA A 193 -12.13 -20.31 -14.15
C ALA A 193 -12.21 -21.71 -13.50
N GLY A 194 -12.09 -21.82 -12.17
CA GLY A 194 -12.22 -23.07 -11.42
C GLY A 194 -10.92 -23.84 -11.20
N PHE A 195 -9.76 -23.25 -11.52
CA PHE A 195 -8.46 -23.91 -11.36
C PHE A 195 -7.78 -23.51 -10.05
N GLU A 196 -7.56 -24.49 -9.17
CA GLU A 196 -6.92 -24.28 -7.86
C GLU A 196 -5.48 -23.74 -7.97
N GLY A 197 -4.78 -24.05 -9.06
CA GLY A 197 -3.43 -23.55 -9.33
C GLY A 197 -3.34 -22.01 -9.36
N GLY A 198 -4.46 -21.31 -9.55
CA GLY A 198 -4.52 -19.86 -9.43
C GLY A 198 -4.18 -19.35 -8.02
N HIS A 199 -4.45 -20.12 -6.96
CA HIS A 199 -4.05 -19.76 -5.59
C HIS A 199 -2.52 -19.79 -5.43
N LEU A 200 -1.85 -20.79 -6.00
CA LEU A 200 -0.39 -20.86 -6.04
C LEU A 200 0.20 -19.69 -6.83
N LEU A 201 -0.39 -19.36 -7.98
CA LEU A 201 0.01 -18.20 -8.78
C LEU A 201 -0.12 -16.90 -7.98
N ARG A 202 -1.17 -16.75 -7.16
CA ARG A 202 -1.40 -15.58 -6.31
C ARG A 202 -0.37 -15.40 -5.19
N MET A 203 0.36 -16.46 -4.81
CA MET A 203 1.44 -16.35 -3.82
C MET A 203 2.60 -15.48 -4.33
N ILE A 204 2.86 -15.48 -5.64
CA ILE A 204 3.95 -14.70 -6.25
C ILE A 204 3.76 -13.19 -6.04
N PRO A 205 2.65 -12.56 -6.48
CA PRO A 205 2.44 -11.14 -6.24
C PRO A 205 2.30 -10.78 -4.75
N ASN A 206 1.83 -11.71 -3.90
CA ASN A 206 1.86 -11.52 -2.44
C ASN A 206 3.29 -11.43 -1.90
N LEU A 207 4.19 -12.33 -2.31
CA LEU A 207 5.61 -12.26 -1.95
C LEU A 207 6.26 -10.98 -2.49
N MET A 208 5.89 -10.58 -3.71
CA MET A 208 6.34 -9.30 -4.27
C MET A 208 5.91 -8.13 -3.38
N TYR A 209 4.70 -8.16 -2.85
CA TYR A 209 4.11 -7.07 -2.05
C TYR A 209 4.72 -6.98 -0.64
N TYR A 210 4.83 -8.13 0.04
CA TYR A 210 5.28 -8.19 1.44
C TYR A 210 6.80 -8.24 1.57
N ALA A 211 7.51 -8.95 0.70
CA ALA A 211 8.93 -9.25 0.88
C ALA A 211 9.85 -8.51 -0.10
N LEU A 212 9.43 -8.26 -1.34
CA LEU A 212 10.35 -7.77 -2.38
C LEU A 212 10.21 -6.28 -2.70
N PHE A 213 9.02 -5.69 -2.59
CA PHE A 213 8.77 -4.30 -2.97
C PHE A 213 9.75 -3.33 -2.31
N LEU A 214 9.88 -3.37 -0.97
CA LEU A 214 10.72 -2.42 -0.24
C LEU A 214 12.22 -2.66 -0.45
N PRO A 215 12.75 -3.90 -0.47
CA PRO A 215 14.13 -4.14 -0.90
C PRO A 215 14.41 -3.65 -2.31
N VAL A 216 13.50 -3.85 -3.27
CA VAL A 216 13.67 -3.34 -4.64
C VAL A 216 13.72 -1.82 -4.64
N VAL A 217 12.80 -1.15 -3.95
CA VAL A 217 12.79 0.32 -3.83
C VAL A 217 14.10 0.83 -3.23
N LEU A 218 14.56 0.24 -2.12
CA LEU A 218 15.76 0.62 -1.39
C LEU A 218 17.04 0.41 -2.20
N LEU A 219 17.22 -0.80 -2.75
CA LEU A 219 18.47 -1.21 -3.41
C LEU A 219 18.62 -0.64 -4.82
N SER A 220 17.52 -0.22 -5.46
CA SER A 220 17.56 0.35 -6.81
C SER A 220 17.53 1.88 -6.84
N ALA A 221 17.43 2.53 -5.68
CA ALA A 221 17.44 3.99 -5.56
C ALA A 221 18.80 4.56 -5.99
N PRO A 222 18.85 5.62 -6.81
CA PRO A 222 20.08 6.37 -7.04
C PRO A 222 20.44 7.18 -5.78
N PRO A 223 21.61 7.82 -5.71
CA PRO A 223 21.87 8.82 -4.67
C PRO A 223 20.77 9.89 -4.65
N LEU A 224 20.12 10.07 -3.50
CA LEU A 224 18.99 10.99 -3.31
C LEU A 224 19.38 12.27 -2.55
N GLU A 225 20.62 12.35 -2.06
CA GLU A 225 21.12 13.41 -1.17
C GLU A 225 21.16 14.81 -1.84
N ASP A 226 21.22 14.85 -3.18
CA ASP A 226 21.32 16.07 -3.99
C ASP A 226 19.97 16.57 -4.55
N ARG A 227 18.82 16.07 -4.04
CA ARG A 227 17.48 16.42 -4.55
C ARG A 227 16.60 17.26 -3.64
#